data_AF-A0A2H0BJJ6-F1
#
_entry.id   AF-A0A2H0BJJ6-F1
#
_cell.length_a   1.000
_cell.length_b   1.000
_cell.length_c   1.000
_cell.angle_alpha   90.00
_cell.angle_beta   90.00
_cell.angle_gamma   90.00
#
_symmetry.space_group_name_H-M   'P 1'
#
loop_
_entity.id
_entity.type
_entity.pdbx_description
1 polymer ?
#
loop_
_entity_poly.entity_id
_entity_poly.type
_entity_poly.pdbx_seq_one_letter_code
_entity_poly.pdbx_strand_id
1 'polypeptide(L)'
;MKKTIAVILSIGIILRLLLSFTTYHSDVAPFDFAGKVISRGNITNYYDYLWNLQDNHPYLKVYPRNLFNYPPLVYFFLGGVSRLTTWIVNPQVHDNFILDFPSTLGNIQLNLLLLLLKLPYLPFDIAIAYLLMSFVKDVKKKIWIFGLWIFNPVNLYATYMLGQFDVIPTFLSVAALYLVVKNKNHIDSISLLLSALLLGVGAAFKIFPLLFVIPLALLKNDWWEKIKVMGVGVATYIILAFPFIFSKGFRATVALAGQATKSLYAQIPIS
;
A
#
# COMPACT_ATOMS: atom_id res chain seq x y z
N MET A 1 7.26 -5.98 30.49
CA MET A 1 7.11 -5.45 29.11
C MET A 1 7.19 -6.54 28.05
N LYS A 2 8.34 -7.23 27.84
CA LYS A 2 8.51 -8.22 26.76
C LYS A 2 7.40 -9.28 26.71
N LYS A 3 7.09 -9.94 27.84
CA LYS A 3 5.99 -10.92 27.93
C LYS A 3 4.64 -10.34 27.51
N THR A 4 4.30 -9.15 28.00
CA THR A 4 3.05 -8.46 27.66
C THR A 4 2.96 -8.12 26.19
N ILE A 5 4.03 -7.59 25.60
CA ILE A 5 4.11 -7.28 24.15
C ILE A 5 3.96 -8.56 23.33
N ALA A 6 4.61 -9.65 23.73
CA ALA A 6 4.49 -10.94 23.05
C ALA A 6 3.05 -11.46 23.07
N VAL A 7 2.35 -11.37 24.21
CA VAL A 7 0.93 -11.76 24.31
C VAL A 7 0.05 -10.91 23.40
N ILE A 8 0.20 -9.58 23.45
CA ILE A 8 -0.56 -8.65 22.59
C ILE A 8 -0.31 -8.97 21.11
N LEU A 9 0.95 -9.16 20.73
CA LEU A 9 1.35 -9.45 19.36
C LEU A 9 0.79 -10.78 18.89
N SER A 10 0.89 -11.85 19.69
CA SER A 10 0.37 -13.17 19.32
C SER A 10 -1.15 -13.13 19.09
N ILE A 11 -1.90 -12.52 19.99
CA ILE A 11 -3.36 -12.35 19.83
C ILE A 11 -3.66 -11.51 18.59
N GLY A 12 -2.93 -10.40 18.41
CA GLY A 12 -3.07 -9.52 17.26
C GLY A 12 -2.78 -10.20 15.91
N ILE A 13 -1.77 -11.07 15.85
CA ILE A 13 -1.44 -11.87 14.65
C ILE A 13 -2.55 -12.86 14.37
N ILE A 14 -3.00 -13.64 15.37
CA ILE A 14 -4.08 -14.61 15.20
C ILE A 14 -5.34 -13.92 14.64
N LEU A 15 -5.70 -12.76 15.19
CA LEU A 15 -6.83 -11.97 14.72
C LEU A 15 -6.67 -11.57 13.24
N ARG A 16 -5.49 -11.08 12.83
CA ARG A 16 -5.22 -10.67 11.45
C ARG A 16 -5.28 -11.84 10.47
N LEU A 17 -4.74 -13.00 10.86
CA LEU A 17 -4.78 -14.22 10.05
C LEU A 17 -6.23 -14.68 9.87
N LEU A 18 -7.03 -14.70 10.95
CA LEU A 18 -8.43 -15.08 10.90
C LEU A 18 -9.25 -14.13 10.01
N LEU A 19 -9.08 -12.82 10.19
CA LEU A 19 -9.78 -11.82 9.37
C LEU A 19 -9.38 -11.95 7.89
N SER A 20 -8.08 -12.08 7.60
CA SER A 20 -7.59 -12.22 6.22
C SER A 20 -8.14 -13.46 5.53
N PHE A 21 -8.23 -14.57 6.27
CA PHE A 21 -8.71 -15.85 5.77
C PHE A 21 -10.23 -15.86 5.51
N THR A 22 -11.02 -15.19 6.35
CA THR A 22 -12.49 -15.32 6.35
C THR A 22 -13.23 -14.21 5.60
N THR A 23 -12.54 -13.15 5.19
CA THR A 23 -13.20 -11.97 4.60
C THR A 23 -12.69 -11.66 3.19
N TYR A 24 -13.60 -11.20 2.34
CA TYR A 24 -13.33 -10.78 0.98
C TYR A 24 -13.80 -9.34 0.75
N HIS A 25 -13.08 -8.64 -0.12
CA HIS A 25 -13.51 -7.42 -0.76
C HIS A 25 -12.92 -7.37 -2.18
N SER A 26 -13.65 -6.76 -3.11
CA SER A 26 -13.28 -6.73 -4.53
C SER A 26 -11.95 -6.04 -4.81
N ASP A 27 -11.54 -5.11 -3.95
CA ASP A 27 -10.29 -4.33 -4.09
C ASP A 27 -9.00 -5.16 -4.00
N VAL A 28 -9.08 -6.42 -3.55
CA VAL A 28 -7.92 -7.31 -3.49
C VAL A 28 -7.63 -7.98 -4.84
N ALA A 29 -8.68 -8.23 -5.64
CA ALA A 29 -8.55 -8.93 -6.93
C ALA A 29 -7.63 -8.22 -7.95
N PRO A 30 -7.61 -6.88 -8.06
CA PRO A 30 -6.67 -6.18 -8.94
C PRO A 30 -5.19 -6.52 -8.71
N PHE A 31 -4.78 -6.85 -7.49
CA PHE A 31 -3.39 -7.18 -7.20
C PHE A 31 -3.00 -8.57 -7.74
N ASP A 32 -3.88 -9.55 -7.56
CA ASP A 32 -3.71 -10.89 -8.15
C ASP A 32 -3.71 -10.81 -9.69
N PHE A 33 -4.64 -10.03 -10.24
CA PHE A 33 -4.72 -9.81 -11.68
C PHE A 33 -3.50 -9.07 -12.22
N ALA A 34 -2.97 -8.07 -11.52
CA ALA A 34 -1.72 -7.41 -11.90
C ALA A 34 -0.56 -8.40 -11.95
N GLY A 35 -0.43 -9.29 -10.97
CA GLY A 35 0.58 -10.36 -10.98
C GLY A 35 0.47 -11.26 -12.21
N LYS A 36 -0.74 -11.65 -12.58
CA LYS A 36 -1.02 -12.43 -13.81
C LYS A 36 -0.65 -11.67 -15.09
N VAL A 37 -0.98 -10.38 -15.19
CA VAL A 37 -0.69 -9.55 -16.37
C VAL A 37 0.81 -9.31 -16.53
N ILE A 38 1.49 -8.94 -15.45
CA ILE A 38 2.94 -8.65 -15.43
C ILE A 38 3.75 -9.92 -15.74
N SER A 39 3.39 -11.07 -15.15
CA SER A 39 4.10 -12.34 -15.40
C SER A 39 3.96 -12.86 -16.84
N ARG A 40 2.99 -12.35 -17.61
CA ARG A 40 2.83 -12.61 -19.05
C ARG A 40 3.63 -11.66 -19.94
N GLY A 41 4.53 -10.87 -19.35
CA GLY A 41 5.43 -9.96 -20.07
C GLY A 41 4.97 -8.51 -20.16
N ASN A 42 3.82 -8.15 -19.57
CA ASN A 42 3.33 -6.77 -19.59
C ASN A 42 3.99 -5.89 -18.50
N ILE A 43 5.33 -5.81 -18.48
CA ILE A 43 6.08 -5.20 -17.38
C ILE A 43 5.91 -3.67 -17.37
N THR A 44 6.15 -3.00 -18.49
CA THR A 44 6.11 -1.53 -18.60
C THR A 44 4.80 -1.00 -19.18
N ASN A 45 3.87 -1.88 -19.51
CA ASN A 45 2.62 -1.54 -20.21
C ASN A 45 1.37 -2.18 -19.57
N TYR A 46 1.43 -2.74 -18.36
CA TYR A 46 0.24 -3.35 -17.74
C TYR A 46 -0.93 -2.37 -17.57
N TYR A 47 -0.67 -1.07 -17.43
CA TYR A 47 -1.73 -0.06 -17.43
C TYR A 47 -2.48 0.02 -18.76
N ASP A 48 -1.84 -0.31 -19.89
CA ASP A 48 -2.48 -0.35 -21.21
C ASP A 48 -3.15 -1.70 -21.51
N TYR A 49 -2.89 -2.73 -20.69
CA TYR A 49 -3.37 -4.08 -20.95
C TYR A 49 -4.88 -4.13 -21.19
N LEU A 50 -5.68 -3.61 -20.24
CA LEU A 50 -7.13 -3.57 -20.39
C LEU A 50 -7.60 -2.58 -21.46
N TRP A 51 -6.82 -1.57 -21.82
CA TRP A 51 -7.16 -0.60 -22.87
C TRP A 51 -6.97 -1.16 -24.28
N ASN A 52 -6.13 -2.17 -24.43
CA ASN A 52 -5.85 -2.81 -25.71
C ASN A 52 -6.74 -4.04 -25.98
N LEU A 53 -7.55 -4.47 -25.01
CA LEU A 53 -8.52 -5.55 -25.22
C LEU A 53 -9.68 -5.10 -26.11
N GLN A 54 -10.19 -6.04 -26.92
CA GLN A 54 -11.44 -5.90 -27.67
C GLN A 54 -12.62 -5.73 -26.70
N ASP A 55 -13.64 -4.96 -27.08
CA ASP A 55 -14.76 -4.59 -26.18
C ASP A 55 -15.56 -5.80 -25.64
N ASN A 56 -15.57 -6.91 -26.37
CA ASN A 56 -16.25 -8.15 -25.97
C ASN A 56 -15.40 -9.07 -25.06
N HIS A 57 -14.17 -8.68 -24.73
CA HIS A 57 -13.24 -9.53 -23.97
C HIS A 57 -13.78 -9.81 -22.55
N PRO A 58 -13.71 -11.05 -22.02
CA PRO A 58 -14.25 -11.41 -20.70
C PRO A 58 -13.85 -10.49 -19.54
N TYR A 59 -12.58 -10.09 -19.47
CA TYR A 59 -12.11 -9.14 -18.43
C TYR A 59 -12.87 -7.81 -18.41
N LEU A 60 -13.31 -7.30 -19.58
CA LEU A 60 -14.02 -6.01 -19.66
C LEU A 60 -15.49 -6.12 -19.25
N LYS A 61 -16.01 -7.35 -19.04
CA LYS A 61 -17.33 -7.57 -18.44
C LYS A 61 -17.32 -7.42 -16.92
N VAL A 62 -16.15 -7.61 -16.31
CA VAL A 62 -15.97 -7.60 -14.85
C VAL A 62 -15.29 -6.32 -14.38
N TYR A 63 -14.31 -5.83 -15.14
CA TYR A 63 -13.50 -4.68 -14.76
C TYR A 63 -13.54 -3.59 -15.81
N PRO A 64 -13.56 -2.31 -15.38
CA PRO A 64 -13.39 -1.21 -16.30
C PRO A 64 -11.94 -1.16 -16.79
N ARG A 65 -11.70 -0.49 -17.93
CA ARG A 65 -10.36 -0.33 -18.51
C ARG A 65 -9.38 0.37 -17.56
N ASN A 66 -9.89 1.18 -16.62
CA ASN A 66 -9.11 1.89 -15.61
C ASN A 66 -8.90 1.13 -14.29
N LEU A 67 -8.97 -0.21 -14.28
CA LEU A 67 -8.75 -1.02 -13.08
C LEU A 67 -7.43 -0.69 -12.36
N PHE A 68 -6.35 -0.54 -13.13
CA PHE A 68 -5.05 -0.17 -12.59
C PHE A 68 -4.98 1.36 -12.42
N ASN A 69 -5.35 1.84 -11.23
CA ASN A 69 -5.55 3.25 -10.90
C ASN A 69 -4.64 3.77 -9.77
N TYR A 70 -3.79 2.92 -9.19
CA TYR A 70 -2.79 3.34 -8.21
C TYR A 70 -1.43 3.58 -8.86
N PRO A 71 -0.51 4.30 -8.18
CA PRO A 71 0.89 4.39 -8.59
C PRO A 71 1.59 3.03 -8.77
N PRO A 72 2.67 2.93 -9.57
CA PRO A 72 3.09 1.63 -10.12
C PRO A 72 3.62 0.62 -9.12
N LEU A 73 4.19 1.08 -8.01
CA LEU A 73 4.90 0.20 -7.09
C LEU A 73 3.95 -0.77 -6.37
N VAL A 74 2.67 -0.39 -6.16
CA VAL A 74 1.71 -1.29 -5.52
C VAL A 74 1.44 -2.54 -6.37
N TYR A 75 1.32 -2.39 -7.69
CA TYR A 75 1.04 -3.51 -8.59
C TYR A 75 2.25 -4.42 -8.76
N PHE A 76 3.46 -3.85 -8.81
CA PHE A 76 4.68 -4.66 -8.81
C PHE A 76 4.87 -5.40 -7.50
N PHE A 77 4.70 -4.71 -6.38
CA PHE A 77 4.92 -5.30 -5.07
C PHE A 77 3.86 -6.35 -4.78
N LEU A 78 2.57 -5.99 -4.78
CA LEU A 78 1.51 -6.94 -4.42
C LEU A 78 1.21 -7.96 -5.51
N GLY A 79 1.34 -7.60 -6.79
CA GLY A 79 1.21 -8.57 -7.89
C GLY A 79 2.39 -9.54 -7.95
N GLY A 80 3.60 -9.05 -7.71
CA GLY A 80 4.79 -9.91 -7.58
C GLY A 80 4.67 -10.84 -6.38
N VAL A 81 4.25 -10.31 -5.23
CA VAL A 81 4.05 -11.12 -4.03
C VAL A 81 2.93 -12.13 -4.22
N SER A 82 1.79 -11.78 -4.83
CA SER A 82 0.74 -12.73 -5.25
C SER A 82 1.39 -13.91 -5.99
N ARG A 83 2.14 -13.65 -7.06
CA ARG A 83 2.75 -14.73 -7.86
C ARG A 83 3.69 -15.62 -7.06
N LEU A 84 4.44 -15.03 -6.12
CA LEU A 84 5.42 -15.73 -5.29
C LEU A 84 4.80 -16.52 -4.13
N THR A 85 3.66 -16.09 -3.58
CA THR A 85 3.07 -16.69 -2.37
C THR A 85 1.90 -17.61 -2.67
N THR A 86 1.17 -17.37 -3.76
CA THR A 86 -0.08 -18.09 -4.06
C THR A 86 0.10 -19.26 -5.03
N TRP A 87 1.32 -19.65 -5.37
CA TRP A 87 1.59 -20.75 -6.33
C TRP A 87 0.97 -22.10 -5.93
N ILE A 88 0.66 -22.27 -4.64
CA ILE A 88 -0.02 -23.46 -4.09
C ILE A 88 -1.54 -23.47 -4.35
N VAL A 89 -2.13 -22.34 -4.73
CA VAL A 89 -3.56 -22.20 -5.04
C VAL A 89 -3.78 -22.64 -6.48
N ASN A 90 -4.83 -23.44 -6.70
CA ASN A 90 -5.19 -23.95 -8.02
C ASN A 90 -5.37 -22.80 -9.02
N PRO A 91 -4.75 -22.85 -10.21
CA PRO A 91 -4.90 -21.82 -11.24
C PRO A 91 -6.37 -21.50 -11.62
N GLN A 92 -7.27 -22.48 -11.54
CA GLN A 92 -8.70 -22.24 -11.79
C GLN A 92 -9.33 -21.31 -10.73
N VAL A 93 -8.88 -21.41 -9.48
CA VAL A 93 -9.35 -20.52 -8.40
C VAL A 93 -8.87 -19.09 -8.64
N HIS A 94 -7.64 -18.91 -9.11
CA HIS A 94 -7.15 -17.60 -9.55
C HIS A 94 -7.99 -17.01 -10.69
N ASP A 95 -8.25 -17.82 -11.72
CA ASP A 95 -9.00 -17.37 -12.88
C ASP A 95 -10.44 -17.00 -12.53
N ASN A 96 -11.10 -17.84 -11.72
CA ASN A 96 -12.45 -17.57 -11.23
C ASN A 96 -12.47 -16.40 -10.24
N PHE A 97 -11.46 -16.24 -9.39
CA PHE A 97 -11.38 -15.08 -8.48
C PHE A 97 -11.39 -13.74 -9.24
N ILE A 98 -10.81 -13.71 -10.44
CA ILE A 98 -10.77 -12.55 -11.33
C ILE A 98 -12.03 -12.45 -12.20
N LEU A 99 -12.56 -13.55 -12.73
CA LEU A 99 -13.61 -13.53 -13.77
C LEU A 99 -15.02 -13.92 -13.31
N ASP A 100 -15.12 -14.74 -12.26
CA ASP A 100 -16.37 -15.32 -11.77
C ASP A 100 -16.25 -15.62 -10.27
N PHE A 101 -16.09 -14.55 -9.47
CA PHE A 101 -15.89 -14.68 -8.02
C PHE A 101 -16.95 -15.56 -7.33
N PRO A 102 -18.26 -15.47 -7.64
CA PRO A 102 -19.28 -16.33 -7.03
C PRO A 102 -18.98 -17.83 -7.13
N SER A 103 -18.37 -18.29 -8.24
CA SER A 103 -17.99 -19.69 -8.41
C SER A 103 -16.89 -20.18 -7.46
N THR A 104 -16.19 -19.26 -6.77
CA THR A 104 -15.14 -19.58 -5.80
C THR A 104 -15.67 -19.71 -4.37
N LEU A 105 -16.92 -19.34 -4.11
CA LEU A 105 -17.51 -19.38 -2.77
C LEU A 105 -17.61 -20.82 -2.24
N GLY A 106 -17.30 -21.00 -0.95
CA GLY A 106 -17.26 -22.31 -0.31
C GLY A 106 -15.99 -23.13 -0.60
N ASN A 107 -15.10 -22.65 -1.48
CA ASN A 107 -13.82 -23.30 -1.74
C ASN A 107 -12.74 -22.84 -0.75
N ILE A 108 -12.16 -23.78 0.02
CA ILE A 108 -11.10 -23.47 0.99
C ILE A 108 -9.86 -22.81 0.36
N GLN A 109 -9.61 -23.05 -0.92
CA GLN A 109 -8.51 -22.43 -1.64
C GLN A 109 -8.74 -20.94 -1.89
N LEU A 110 -10.00 -20.47 -1.93
CA LEU A 110 -10.30 -19.04 -1.93
C LEU A 110 -9.84 -18.42 -0.61
N ASN A 111 -10.16 -19.02 0.53
CA ASN A 111 -9.75 -18.50 1.84
C ASN A 111 -8.21 -18.47 1.98
N LEU A 112 -7.54 -19.51 1.47
CA LEU A 112 -6.08 -19.54 1.39
C LEU A 112 -5.53 -18.43 0.49
N LEU A 113 -6.12 -18.21 -0.69
CA LEU A 113 -5.75 -17.13 -1.58
C LEU A 113 -5.89 -15.75 -0.89
N LEU A 114 -7.03 -15.48 -0.24
CA LEU A 114 -7.28 -14.24 0.49
C LEU A 114 -6.27 -14.01 1.61
N LEU A 115 -5.95 -15.06 2.36
CA LEU A 115 -4.91 -15.01 3.40
C LEU A 115 -3.55 -14.63 2.79
N LEU A 116 -3.13 -15.30 1.72
CA LEU A 116 -1.82 -15.12 1.10
C LEU A 116 -1.67 -13.76 0.41
N LEU A 117 -2.75 -13.21 -0.14
CA LEU A 117 -2.77 -11.87 -0.74
C LEU A 117 -2.66 -10.75 0.31
N LYS A 118 -3.17 -10.97 1.53
CA LYS A 118 -3.17 -9.98 2.62
C LYS A 118 -2.00 -10.13 3.60
N LEU A 119 -1.38 -11.31 3.66
CA LEU A 119 -0.21 -11.59 4.49
C LEU A 119 0.96 -10.59 4.34
N PRO A 120 1.25 -10.05 3.14
CA PRO A 120 2.36 -9.12 2.94
C PRO A 120 2.21 -7.80 3.69
N TYR A 121 1.01 -7.48 4.18
CA TYR A 121 0.73 -6.30 5.01
C TYR A 121 1.29 -6.44 6.43
N LEU A 122 1.40 -7.67 6.93
CA LEU A 122 1.71 -7.97 8.33
C LEU A 122 3.08 -7.43 8.80
N PRO A 123 4.19 -7.56 8.04
CA PRO A 123 5.47 -7.02 8.47
C PRO A 123 5.45 -5.50 8.63
N PHE A 124 4.80 -4.77 7.70
CA PHE A 124 4.68 -3.32 7.75
C PHE A 124 3.82 -2.87 8.94
N ASP A 125 2.70 -3.56 9.17
CA ASP A 125 1.79 -3.27 10.27
C ASP A 125 2.45 -3.47 11.64
N ILE A 126 3.15 -4.59 11.84
CA ILE A 126 3.90 -4.86 13.07
C ILE A 126 5.03 -3.85 13.24
N ALA A 127 5.75 -3.52 12.17
CA ALA A 127 6.83 -2.55 12.23
C ALA A 127 6.33 -1.15 12.63
N ILE A 128 5.14 -0.72 12.19
CA ILE A 128 4.51 0.52 12.68
C ILE A 128 4.30 0.46 14.18
N ALA A 129 3.75 -0.64 14.72
CA ALA A 129 3.54 -0.80 16.16
C ALA A 129 4.83 -0.57 16.96
N TYR A 130 5.94 -1.13 16.48
CA TYR A 130 7.27 -0.97 17.09
C TYR A 130 7.83 0.45 16.94
N LEU A 131 7.66 1.08 15.78
CA LEU A 131 8.08 2.46 15.58
C LEU A 131 7.29 3.42 16.48
N LEU A 132 5.97 3.24 16.59
CA LEU A 132 5.13 4.09 17.43
C LEU A 132 5.51 4.00 18.91
N MET A 133 5.75 2.80 19.45
CA MET A 133 6.19 2.67 20.85
C MET A 133 7.60 3.25 21.09
N SER A 134 8.43 3.37 20.04
CA SER A 134 9.78 3.92 20.18
C SER A 134 9.79 5.43 20.46
N PHE A 135 8.70 6.15 20.18
CA PHE A 135 8.58 7.59 20.41
C PHE A 135 8.45 8.00 21.88
N VAL A 136 8.14 7.04 22.77
CA VAL A 136 7.95 7.32 24.19
C VAL A 136 8.99 6.59 25.03
N LYS A 137 9.34 7.14 26.20
CA LYS A 137 10.27 6.48 27.15
C LYS A 137 9.52 5.61 28.16
N ASP A 138 8.37 6.08 28.63
CA ASP A 138 7.58 5.41 29.67
C ASP A 138 7.08 4.03 29.23
N VAL A 139 7.36 3.02 30.04
CA VAL A 139 7.08 1.60 29.73
C VAL A 139 5.59 1.32 29.63
N LYS A 140 4.76 1.93 30.48
CA LYS A 140 3.31 1.72 30.45
C LYS A 140 2.73 2.32 29.16
N LYS A 141 3.13 3.53 28.79
CA LYS A 141 2.75 4.19 27.54
C LYS A 141 3.18 3.39 26.31
N LYS A 142 4.38 2.78 26.32
CA LYS A 142 4.81 1.87 25.23
C LYS A 142 3.83 0.72 25.01
N ILE A 143 3.46 0.04 26.09
CA ILE A 143 2.52 -1.09 26.03
C ILE A 143 1.15 -0.63 25.53
N TRP A 144 0.66 0.52 26.00
CA TRP A 144 -0.59 1.11 25.54
C TRP A 144 -0.56 1.46 24.06
N ILE A 145 0.46 2.19 23.58
CA ILE A 145 0.59 2.56 22.16
C ILE A 145 0.66 1.31 21.27
N PHE A 146 1.46 0.33 21.68
CA PHE A 146 1.59 -0.93 20.95
C PHE A 146 0.24 -1.66 20.89
N GLY A 147 -0.46 -1.79 22.03
CA GLY A 147 -1.79 -2.40 22.09
C GLY A 147 -2.84 -1.67 21.26
N LEU A 148 -2.90 -0.34 21.37
CA LEU A 148 -3.83 0.51 20.61
C LEU A 148 -3.62 0.35 19.10
N TRP A 149 -2.38 0.27 18.63
CA TRP A 149 -2.11 0.03 17.22
C TRP A 149 -2.49 -1.39 16.80
N ILE A 150 -2.06 -2.40 17.56
CA ILE A 150 -2.32 -3.81 17.24
C ILE A 150 -3.82 -4.11 17.20
N PHE A 151 -4.62 -3.49 18.07
CA PHE A 151 -6.07 -3.65 18.13
C PHE A 151 -6.85 -2.48 17.50
N ASN A 152 -6.22 -1.66 16.68
CA ASN A 152 -6.90 -0.56 15.99
C ASN A 152 -8.00 -1.11 15.07
N PRO A 153 -9.31 -0.90 15.37
CA PRO A 153 -10.40 -1.49 14.60
C PRO A 153 -10.44 -0.99 13.15
N VAL A 154 -10.00 0.25 12.90
CA VAL A 154 -9.94 0.82 11.55
C VAL A 154 -8.90 0.10 10.71
N ASN A 155 -7.71 -0.13 11.27
CA ASN A 155 -6.64 -0.87 10.57
C ASN A 155 -7.01 -2.34 10.37
N LEU A 156 -7.60 -2.98 11.38
CA LEU A 156 -8.08 -4.36 11.26
C LEU A 156 -9.12 -4.51 10.13
N TYR A 157 -10.09 -3.60 10.09
CA TYR A 157 -11.11 -3.56 9.06
C TYR A 157 -10.52 -3.25 7.67
N ALA A 158 -9.86 -2.11 7.51
CA ALA A 158 -9.36 -1.68 6.21
C ALA A 158 -8.29 -2.63 5.65
N THR A 159 -7.30 -3.00 6.45
CA THR A 159 -6.14 -3.77 5.96
C THR A 159 -6.42 -5.25 5.84
N TYR A 160 -7.08 -5.87 6.82
CA TYR A 160 -7.23 -7.33 6.85
C TYR A 160 -8.63 -7.82 6.48
N MET A 161 -9.67 -7.00 6.65
CA MET A 161 -10.99 -7.34 6.13
C MET A 161 -11.12 -6.94 4.66
N LEU A 162 -10.90 -5.67 4.35
CA LEU A 162 -11.00 -5.16 2.98
C LEU A 162 -9.76 -5.42 2.12
N GLY A 163 -8.61 -5.68 2.74
CA GLY A 163 -7.37 -5.92 1.99
C GLY A 163 -6.73 -4.65 1.41
N GLN A 164 -7.03 -3.48 1.98
CA GLN A 164 -6.39 -2.21 1.60
C GLN A 164 -4.92 -2.22 2.00
N PHE A 165 -4.06 -1.72 1.11
CA PHE A 165 -2.61 -1.73 1.29
C PHE A 165 -2.06 -0.48 1.99
N ASP A 166 -2.93 0.43 2.45
CA ASP A 166 -2.60 1.71 3.08
C ASP A 166 -1.58 1.60 4.23
N VAL A 167 -1.48 0.44 4.89
CA VAL A 167 -0.50 0.18 5.93
C VAL A 167 0.96 0.29 5.43
N ILE A 168 1.21 0.02 4.14
CA ILE A 168 2.55 0.11 3.53
C ILE A 168 3.03 1.57 3.41
N PRO A 169 2.32 2.48 2.71
CA PRO A 169 2.70 3.89 2.68
C PRO A 169 2.61 4.56 4.06
N THR A 170 1.75 4.06 4.96
CA THR A 170 1.73 4.50 6.36
C THR A 170 3.03 4.13 7.07
N PHE A 171 3.52 2.90 6.93
CA PHE A 171 4.80 2.47 7.49
C PHE A 171 5.95 3.35 7.00
N LEU A 172 6.01 3.61 5.68
CA LEU A 172 7.05 4.45 5.10
C LEU A 172 7.01 5.89 5.65
N SER A 173 5.80 6.43 5.87
CA SER A 173 5.61 7.75 6.47
C SER A 173 6.01 7.78 7.96
N VAL A 174 5.65 6.76 8.73
CA VAL A 174 6.03 6.65 10.16
C VAL A 174 7.53 6.42 10.31
N ALA A 175 8.15 5.64 9.41
CA ALA A 175 9.60 5.45 9.37
C ALA A 175 10.33 6.76 9.04
N ALA A 176 9.84 7.54 8.08
CA ALA A 176 10.37 8.86 7.77
C ALA A 176 10.29 9.80 8.99
N LEU A 177 9.16 9.79 9.71
CA LEU A 177 9.01 10.55 10.95
C LEU A 177 9.98 10.05 12.04
N TYR A 178 10.15 8.74 12.16
CA TYR A 178 11.04 8.14 13.15
C TYR A 178 12.49 8.60 12.99
N LEU A 179 13.00 8.66 11.75
CA LEU A 179 14.35 9.12 11.46
C LEU A 179 14.60 10.57 11.90
N VAL A 180 13.57 11.42 11.83
CA VAL A 180 13.64 12.82 12.27
C VAL A 180 13.55 12.93 13.79
N VAL A 181 12.55 12.28 14.39
CA VAL A 181 12.25 12.44 15.82
C VAL A 181 13.32 11.80 16.71
N LYS A 182 13.92 10.68 16.29
CA LYS A 182 14.99 10.03 17.07
C LYS A 182 16.21 10.95 17.24
N ASN A 183 16.44 11.85 16.29
CA ASN A 183 17.55 12.80 16.23
C ASN A 183 17.11 14.24 16.49
N LYS A 184 16.03 14.45 17.27
CA LYS A 184 15.37 15.76 17.45
C LYS A 184 16.30 16.94 17.84
N ASN A 185 17.43 16.67 18.50
CA ASN A 185 18.38 17.71 18.91
C ASN A 185 19.35 18.11 17.78
N HIS A 186 19.59 17.21 16.82
CA HIS A 186 20.46 17.43 15.69
C HIS A 186 20.01 16.56 14.51
N ILE A 187 19.12 17.11 13.68
CA ILE A 187 18.64 16.42 12.49
C ILE A 187 19.71 16.56 11.40
N ASP A 188 20.48 15.49 11.21
CA ASP A 188 21.49 15.41 10.16
C ASP A 188 20.86 15.34 8.75
N SER A 189 21.59 15.81 7.74
CA SER A 189 21.07 15.84 6.37
C SER A 189 20.82 14.45 5.78
N ILE A 190 21.55 13.40 6.23
CA ILE A 190 21.35 12.04 5.73
C ILE A 190 19.98 11.52 6.18
N SER A 191 19.64 11.65 7.47
CA SER A 191 18.33 11.27 8.00
C SER A 191 17.20 11.98 7.28
N LEU A 192 17.36 13.27 6.93
CA LEU A 192 16.35 14.01 6.17
C LEU A 192 16.19 13.53 4.74
N LEU A 193 17.29 13.30 4.03
CA LEU A 193 17.23 12.79 2.66
C LEU A 193 16.67 11.37 2.62
N LEU A 194 16.99 10.53 3.61
CA LEU A 194 16.38 9.21 3.77
C LEU A 194 14.88 9.31 4.08
N SER A 195 14.46 10.23 4.95
CA SER A 195 13.03 10.50 5.18
C SER A 195 12.33 10.93 3.89
N ALA A 196 12.94 11.82 3.11
CA ALA A 196 12.39 12.25 1.82
C ALA A 196 12.27 11.09 0.83
N LEU A 197 13.30 10.25 0.74
CA LEU A 197 13.32 9.04 -0.08
C LEU A 197 12.18 8.09 0.33
N LEU A 198 12.02 7.81 1.63
CA LEU A 198 10.95 6.95 2.14
C LEU A 198 9.56 7.50 1.80
N LEU A 199 9.34 8.81 1.92
CA LEU A 199 8.10 9.45 1.51
C LEU A 199 7.86 9.34 0.00
N GLY A 200 8.90 9.50 -0.82
CA GLY A 200 8.82 9.31 -2.28
C GLY A 200 8.51 7.86 -2.67
N VAL A 201 9.10 6.87 -1.99
CA VAL A 201 8.75 5.46 -2.17
C VAL A 201 7.30 5.20 -1.74
N GLY A 202 6.87 5.77 -0.61
CA GLY A 202 5.48 5.68 -0.14
C GLY A 202 4.49 6.27 -1.14
N ALA A 203 4.85 7.40 -1.75
CA ALA A 203 4.08 8.03 -2.82
C ALA A 203 3.89 7.12 -4.05
N ALA A 204 4.88 6.27 -4.34
CA ALA A 204 4.80 5.28 -5.42
C ALA A 204 3.88 4.09 -5.09
N PHE A 205 3.39 3.97 -3.85
CA PHE A 205 2.25 3.10 -3.49
C PHE A 205 0.94 3.89 -3.49
N LYS A 206 0.91 5.06 -2.85
CA LYS A 206 -0.26 5.95 -2.76
C LYS A 206 0.23 7.36 -2.54
N ILE A 207 -0.31 8.38 -3.21
CA ILE A 207 0.34 9.70 -3.33
C ILE A 207 0.44 10.52 -2.02
N PHE A 208 -0.36 10.21 -0.98
CA PHE A 208 -0.45 11.04 0.23
C PHE A 208 0.88 11.30 0.97
N PRO A 209 1.90 10.41 0.99
CA PRO A 209 3.17 10.68 1.66
C PRO A 209 3.92 11.89 1.09
N LEU A 210 3.67 12.31 -0.16
CA LEU A 210 4.24 13.55 -0.69
C LEU A 210 3.79 14.78 0.10
N LEU A 211 2.62 14.75 0.73
CA LEU A 211 2.15 15.84 1.59
C LEU A 211 3.09 16.09 2.77
N PHE A 212 3.80 15.05 3.23
CA PHE A 212 4.76 15.16 4.34
C PHE A 212 6.16 15.62 3.90
N VAL A 213 6.44 15.71 2.60
CA VAL A 213 7.72 16.23 2.09
C VAL A 213 7.85 17.73 2.39
N ILE A 214 6.73 18.47 2.35
CA ILE A 214 6.69 19.91 2.67
C ILE A 214 7.08 20.16 4.14
N PRO A 215 6.39 19.62 5.16
CA PRO A 215 6.78 19.84 6.55
C PRO A 215 8.18 19.28 6.85
N LEU A 216 8.62 18.22 6.16
CA LEU A 216 9.99 17.70 6.28
C LEU A 216 11.03 18.74 5.81
N ALA A 217 10.81 19.38 4.66
CA ALA A 217 11.69 20.42 4.15
C ALA A 217 11.73 21.65 5.06
N LEU A 218 10.58 22.03 5.64
CA LEU A 218 10.47 23.17 6.56
C LEU A 218 11.25 23.01 7.88
N LEU A 219 11.77 21.81 8.18
CA LEU A 219 12.68 21.61 9.32
C LEU A 219 14.07 22.27 9.12
N LYS A 220 14.40 22.70 7.89
CA LYS A 220 15.63 23.42 7.57
C LYS A 220 15.33 24.88 7.28
N ASN A 221 16.24 25.76 7.67
CA ASN A 221 16.15 27.18 7.35
C ASN A 221 16.73 27.49 5.96
N ASP A 222 17.82 26.81 5.61
CA ASP A 222 18.51 26.98 4.33
C ASP A 222 17.64 26.56 3.13
N TRP A 223 17.59 27.41 2.11
CA TRP A 223 16.73 27.23 0.95
C TRP A 223 17.21 26.09 0.03
N TRP A 224 18.53 25.86 -0.05
CA TRP A 224 19.08 24.76 -0.84
C TRP A 224 18.79 23.41 -0.20
N GLU A 225 18.89 23.30 1.13
CA GLU A 225 18.50 22.09 1.86
C GLU A 225 16.99 21.80 1.69
N LYS A 226 16.13 22.81 1.72
CA LYS A 226 14.70 22.66 1.39
C LYS A 226 14.49 22.08 -0.01
N ILE A 227 15.13 22.68 -1.01
CA ILE A 227 15.05 22.22 -2.41
C ILE A 227 15.56 20.78 -2.54
N LYS A 228 16.67 20.43 -1.88
CA LYS A 228 17.20 19.05 -1.89
C LYS A 228 16.21 18.05 -1.30
N VAL A 229 15.62 18.35 -0.15
CA VAL A 229 14.62 17.47 0.50
C VAL A 229 13.39 17.30 -0.40
N MET A 230 12.84 18.40 -0.93
CA MET A 230 11.73 18.36 -1.87
C MET A 230 12.08 17.58 -3.14
N GLY A 231 13.25 17.87 -3.70
CA GLY A 231 13.79 17.23 -4.89
C GLY A 231 13.93 15.72 -4.72
N VAL A 232 14.51 15.25 -3.61
CA VAL A 232 14.65 13.80 -3.35
C VAL A 232 13.28 13.13 -3.22
N GLY A 233 12.35 13.70 -2.46
CA GLY A 233 11.02 13.12 -2.29
C GLY A 233 10.23 13.03 -3.61
N VAL A 234 10.17 14.12 -4.36
CA VAL A 234 9.43 14.19 -5.63
C VAL A 234 10.14 13.39 -6.74
N ALA A 235 11.46 13.50 -6.87
CA ALA A 235 12.22 12.77 -7.88
C ALA A 235 12.12 11.27 -7.67
N THR A 236 12.14 10.78 -6.42
CA THR A 236 11.95 9.35 -6.12
C THR A 236 10.62 8.85 -6.67
N TYR A 237 9.52 9.57 -6.42
CA TYR A 237 8.21 9.22 -6.97
C TYR A 237 8.23 9.23 -8.51
N ILE A 238 8.77 10.29 -9.13
CA ILE A 238 8.83 10.42 -10.59
C ILE A 238 9.65 9.30 -11.21
N ILE A 239 10.82 8.95 -10.64
CA ILE A 239 11.69 7.88 -11.14
C ILE A 239 10.95 6.54 -11.11
N LEU A 240 10.24 6.23 -10.02
CA LEU A 240 9.47 4.99 -9.89
C LEU A 240 8.24 4.96 -10.82
N ALA A 241 7.70 6.12 -11.18
CA ALA A 241 6.61 6.26 -12.14
C ALA A 241 7.09 6.34 -13.61
N PHE A 242 8.36 6.68 -13.83
CA PHE A 242 8.92 7.01 -15.14
C PHE A 242 8.66 5.97 -16.23
N PRO A 243 8.76 4.64 -15.97
CA PRO A 243 8.52 3.64 -17.01
C PRO A 243 7.11 3.69 -17.62
N PHE A 244 6.15 4.33 -16.95
CA PHE A 244 4.74 4.34 -17.33
C PHE A 244 4.24 5.68 -17.87
N ILE A 245 5.06 6.74 -17.90
CA ILE A 245 4.60 8.08 -18.27
C ILE A 245 4.04 8.15 -19.70
N PHE A 246 4.48 7.26 -20.58
CA PHE A 246 4.01 7.18 -21.96
C PHE A 246 2.77 6.29 -22.13
N SER A 247 2.47 5.44 -21.14
CA SER A 247 1.27 4.60 -21.15
C SER A 247 0.01 5.47 -21.20
N LYS A 248 -0.92 5.11 -22.09
CA LYS A 248 -2.21 5.81 -22.22
C LYS A 248 -3.06 5.54 -20.99
N GLY A 249 -3.11 4.30 -20.54
CA GLY A 249 -3.78 3.88 -19.32
C GLY A 249 -3.24 4.63 -18.11
N PHE A 250 -1.92 4.62 -17.89
CA PHE A 250 -1.31 5.30 -16.75
C PHE A 250 -1.64 6.80 -16.70
N ARG A 251 -1.56 7.49 -17.85
CA ARG A 251 -1.91 8.90 -17.92
C ARG A 251 -3.39 9.13 -17.62
N ALA A 252 -4.28 8.30 -18.16
CA ALA A 252 -5.72 8.43 -17.93
C ALA A 252 -6.14 8.10 -16.49
N THR A 253 -5.41 7.23 -15.77
CA THR A 253 -5.86 6.65 -14.49
C THR A 253 -5.05 7.06 -13.27
N VAL A 254 -3.80 7.49 -13.44
CA VAL A 254 -2.91 7.88 -12.34
C VAL A 254 -2.46 9.33 -12.48
N ALA A 255 -2.06 9.77 -13.67
CA ALA A 255 -1.51 11.13 -13.86
C ALA A 255 -2.60 12.20 -14.04
N LEU A 256 -3.67 11.91 -14.77
CA LEU A 256 -4.76 12.85 -15.11
C LEU A 256 -6.08 12.50 -14.41
N ALA A 257 -6.11 11.43 -13.61
CA ALA A 257 -7.37 10.86 -13.17
C ALA A 257 -8.08 11.66 -12.08
N GLY A 258 -9.41 11.55 -12.15
CA GLY A 258 -10.40 12.17 -11.27
C GLY A 258 -10.18 11.99 -9.76
N GLN A 259 -9.34 11.05 -9.32
CA GLN A 259 -9.07 10.82 -7.89
C GLN A 259 -8.19 11.91 -7.26
N ALA A 260 -7.22 12.46 -8.01
CA ALA A 260 -6.46 13.63 -7.56
C ALA A 260 -7.37 14.86 -7.46
N THR A 261 -8.31 15.01 -8.40
CA THR A 261 -9.36 16.05 -8.30
C THR A 261 -10.38 15.75 -7.20
N LYS A 262 -10.72 14.50 -6.87
CA LYS A 262 -11.61 14.17 -5.73
C LYS A 262 -10.98 14.47 -4.37
N SER A 263 -9.65 14.41 -4.26
CA SER A 263 -8.93 14.84 -3.04
C SER A 263 -8.89 16.37 -2.89
N LEU A 264 -9.04 17.13 -3.98
CA LEU A 264 -9.04 18.60 -3.99
C LEU A 264 -10.45 19.21 -4.03
N TYR A 265 -11.40 18.51 -4.65
CA TYR A 265 -12.82 18.84 -4.67
C TYR A 265 -13.53 17.89 -3.73
N ALA A 266 -13.81 18.37 -2.52
CA ALA A 266 -14.89 17.81 -1.73
C ALA A 266 -16.18 17.99 -2.55
N GLN A 267 -16.56 16.98 -3.32
CA GLN A 267 -17.89 16.89 -3.90
C GLN A 267 -18.84 16.56 -2.75
N ILE A 268 -19.09 17.56 -1.89
CA ILE A 268 -20.22 17.53 -0.97
C ILE A 268 -21.44 17.57 -1.88
N PRO A 269 -22.24 16.50 -1.96
CA PRO A 269 -23.52 16.59 -2.63
C PRO A 269 -24.35 17.55 -1.80
N ILE A 270 -24.58 18.75 -2.31
CA ILE A 270 -25.63 19.61 -1.78
C ILE A 270 -26.91 19.00 -2.35
N SER A 271 -27.67 18.35 -1.48
CA SER A 271 -29.02 17.85 -1.75
C SER A 271 -29.94 18.97 -2.19
#